data_AF-A0A7J3QCU2-F1
#
_entry.id   AF-A0A7J3QCU2-F1
#
_cell.length_a   1.000
_cell.length_b   1.000
_cell.length_c   1.000
_cell.angle_alpha   90.00
_cell.angle_beta   90.00
_cell.angle_gamma   90.00
#
_symmetry.space_group_name_H-M   'P 1'
#
loop_
_entity.id
_entity.type
_entity.pdbx_description
1 polymer ?
#
loop_
_entity_poly.entity_id
_entity_poly.type
_entity_poly.pdbx_seq_one_letter_code
_entity_poly.pdbx_strand_id
1 'polypeptide(L)'
;MELRLCREYPDSTYIINNLIEDQILNGIGEGIVSRITLPSTNIVQGYLIILLSRDPTYTAFTKWKIALNNIILTREFKPHIDVQINEKLAHSLFIYDITKVINRDVNLKIGYEGKKPMKVDAATLITIHRYNEFHLGFNCIVKIMNLNNSLINIPKVPLSFESTEKNLNIGIVSDKNSVLDLEIVGSINKKISYNLFQGFNIIETQIERDLDIDSINIKCSNGSPRHIFTCLFSLYSIYPRIDVKNINILEKDVTLTIYNSGDSSADDIEIIFLRYGLQIYRSRIGSLKPGEEKLLTIPRNIIKANNVIARIVWHKALRTFSKDLSIKL
;
A
#
# COMPACT_ATOMS: atom_id res chain seq x y z
N MET A 1 -24.09 -7.48 -6.00
CA MET A 1 -23.39 -8.46 -5.14
C MET A 1 -22.20 -7.77 -4.50
N GLU A 2 -21.97 -7.99 -3.21
CA GLU A 2 -20.89 -7.35 -2.43
C GLU A 2 -20.21 -8.42 -1.58
N LEU A 3 -18.87 -8.37 -1.51
CA LEU A 3 -18.08 -9.22 -0.63
C LEU A 3 -17.39 -8.35 0.43
N ARG A 4 -17.35 -8.83 1.67
CA ARG A 4 -16.77 -8.12 2.80
C ARG A 4 -15.68 -8.95 3.46
N LEU A 5 -14.54 -8.31 3.70
CA LEU A 5 -13.41 -8.87 4.41
C LEU A 5 -13.17 -7.99 5.64
N CYS A 6 -13.51 -8.50 6.82
CA CYS A 6 -13.44 -7.73 8.06
C CYS A 6 -12.72 -8.55 9.12
N ARG A 7 -11.57 -8.07 9.61
CA ARG A 7 -10.78 -8.78 10.62
C ARG A 7 -9.79 -7.85 11.32
N GLU A 8 -9.53 -8.16 12.59
CA GLU A 8 -8.43 -7.57 13.35
C GLU A 8 -7.20 -8.48 13.31
N TYR A 9 -6.03 -7.86 13.20
CA TYR A 9 -4.72 -8.51 13.16
C TYR A 9 -3.81 -7.85 14.21
N PRO A 10 -3.59 -8.50 15.38
CA PRO A 10 -2.67 -7.99 16.37
C PRO A 10 -1.22 -8.14 15.90
N ASP A 11 -0.34 -7.25 16.37
CA ASP A 11 1.08 -7.21 15.99
C ASP A 11 1.23 -7.27 14.47
N SER A 12 0.53 -6.40 13.75
CA SER A 12 0.48 -6.45 12.29
C SER A 12 0.32 -5.07 11.64
N THR A 13 0.86 -4.96 10.42
CA THR A 13 0.70 -3.83 9.49
C THR A 13 0.31 -4.36 8.10
N TYR A 14 0.10 -3.49 7.11
CA TYR A 14 -0.35 -3.87 5.77
C TYR A 14 0.46 -3.24 4.64
N ILE A 15 0.38 -3.88 3.47
CA ILE A 15 0.89 -3.35 2.20
C ILE A 15 -0.16 -3.63 1.12
N ILE A 16 -0.41 -2.62 0.28
CA ILE A 16 -1.14 -2.77 -0.98
C ILE A 16 -0.14 -2.62 -2.13
N ASN A 17 -0.16 -3.54 -3.08
CA ASN A 17 0.61 -3.45 -4.31
C ASN A 17 -0.27 -3.75 -5.51
N ASN A 18 -0.18 -2.96 -6.56
CA ASN A 18 -0.73 -3.33 -7.86
C ASN A 18 0.32 -4.11 -8.65
N LEU A 19 -0.03 -5.35 -8.99
CA LEU A 19 0.84 -6.26 -9.73
C LEU A 19 0.70 -6.04 -11.24
N ILE A 20 -0.52 -5.77 -11.70
CA ILE A 20 -0.86 -5.61 -13.12
C ILE A 20 -1.85 -4.47 -13.22
N GLU A 21 -1.64 -3.59 -14.19
CA GLU A 21 -2.55 -2.49 -14.53
C GLU A 21 -2.70 -2.42 -16.06
N ASP A 22 -3.95 -2.31 -16.51
CA ASP A 22 -4.35 -2.03 -17.89
C ASP A 22 -3.70 -2.89 -18.98
N GLN A 23 -3.57 -4.20 -18.74
CA GLN A 23 -2.97 -5.13 -19.69
C GLN A 23 -4.01 -5.86 -20.55
N ILE A 24 -3.72 -6.04 -21.84
CA ILE A 24 -4.61 -6.76 -22.78
C ILE A 24 -4.09 -8.20 -22.97
N LEU A 25 -4.96 -9.17 -22.77
CA LEU A 25 -4.76 -10.58 -23.06
C LEU A 25 -5.25 -10.90 -24.48
N ASN A 26 -4.31 -10.98 -25.42
CA ASN A 26 -4.58 -11.23 -26.84
C ASN A 26 -4.67 -12.72 -27.17
N GLY A 27 -5.64 -13.45 -26.62
CA GLY A 27 -6.21 -14.71 -27.17
C GLY A 27 -5.35 -15.95 -27.49
N ILE A 28 -4.06 -15.83 -27.83
CA ILE A 28 -3.17 -16.89 -28.30
C ILE A 28 -1.79 -16.68 -27.67
N GLY A 29 -1.39 -17.57 -26.77
CA GLY A 29 0.01 -17.78 -26.39
C GLY A 29 0.62 -16.80 -25.37
N GLU A 30 0.08 -15.60 -25.20
CA GLU A 30 0.65 -14.62 -24.27
C GLU A 30 -0.16 -14.52 -22.97
N GLY A 31 0.42 -15.03 -21.90
CA GLY A 31 -0.05 -14.77 -20.54
C GLY A 31 0.69 -13.57 -19.94
N ILE A 32 0.04 -12.84 -19.04
CA ILE A 32 0.67 -11.75 -18.30
C ILE A 32 1.45 -12.35 -17.14
N VAL A 33 2.67 -11.85 -16.92
CA VAL A 33 3.50 -12.19 -15.77
C VAL A 33 3.88 -10.91 -15.04
N SER A 34 3.67 -10.89 -13.73
CA SER A 34 4.13 -9.81 -12.85
C SER A 34 4.93 -10.39 -11.69
N ARG A 35 6.01 -9.68 -11.32
CA ARG A 35 6.91 -10.09 -10.26
C ARG A 35 7.22 -8.92 -9.34
N ILE A 36 7.10 -9.15 -8.03
CA ILE A 36 7.55 -8.21 -7.01
C ILE A 36 8.21 -8.97 -5.86
N THR A 37 9.07 -8.30 -5.10
CA THR A 37 9.63 -8.82 -3.86
C THR A 37 9.08 -7.99 -2.70
N LEU A 38 8.33 -8.63 -1.82
CA LEU A 38 7.80 -8.03 -0.60
C LEU A 38 8.92 -7.84 0.45
N PRO A 39 8.68 -7.00 1.48
CA PRO A 39 9.56 -6.93 2.64
C PRO A 39 9.74 -8.29 3.31
N SER A 40 10.86 -8.47 4.01
CA SER A 40 11.19 -9.74 4.68
C SER A 40 10.35 -10.05 5.92
N THR A 41 9.35 -9.22 6.22
CA THR A 41 8.42 -9.41 7.33
C THR A 41 7.51 -10.62 7.08
N ASN A 42 7.09 -11.28 8.16
CA ASN A 42 6.26 -12.48 8.05
C ASN A 42 4.84 -12.13 7.60
N ILE A 43 4.38 -12.69 6.48
CA ILE A 43 3.03 -12.46 5.95
C ILE A 43 2.03 -13.33 6.73
N VAL A 44 1.07 -12.71 7.41
CA VAL A 44 0.03 -13.41 8.18
C VAL A 44 -1.25 -13.63 7.39
N GLN A 45 -1.51 -12.78 6.39
CA GLN A 45 -2.68 -12.88 5.52
C GLN A 45 -2.36 -12.22 4.17
N GLY A 46 -2.88 -12.80 3.08
CA GLY A 46 -2.80 -12.21 1.75
C GLY A 46 -4.13 -12.34 0.98
N TYR A 47 -4.50 -11.28 0.29
CA TYR A 47 -5.64 -11.24 -0.64
C TYR A 47 -5.19 -10.78 -2.02
N LEU A 48 -5.68 -11.44 -3.06
CA LEU A 48 -5.47 -11.04 -4.45
C LEU A 48 -6.82 -10.71 -5.08
N ILE A 49 -6.99 -9.46 -5.51
CA ILE A 49 -8.19 -8.96 -6.19
C ILE A 49 -7.82 -8.71 -7.65
N ILE A 50 -8.49 -9.39 -8.58
CA ILE A 50 -8.26 -9.25 -10.02
C ILE A 50 -9.53 -8.78 -10.69
N LEU A 51 -9.47 -7.64 -11.36
CA LEU A 51 -10.54 -7.08 -12.18
C LEU A 51 -10.23 -7.29 -13.66
N LEU A 52 -11.22 -7.79 -14.38
CA LEU A 52 -11.18 -7.96 -15.82
C LEU A 52 -12.33 -7.18 -16.49
N SER A 53 -12.02 -6.58 -17.62
CA SER A 53 -12.99 -6.08 -18.61
C SER A 53 -13.05 -7.01 -19.80
N ARG A 54 -14.26 -7.39 -20.22
CA ARG A 54 -14.49 -8.33 -21.33
C ARG A 54 -15.78 -8.04 -22.09
N ASP A 55 -15.91 -8.67 -23.25
CA ASP A 55 -17.16 -8.71 -23.99
C ASP A 55 -18.21 -9.57 -23.24
N PRO A 56 -19.46 -9.10 -23.03
CA PRO A 56 -20.53 -9.86 -22.38
C PRO A 56 -20.94 -11.13 -23.12
N THR A 57 -20.85 -11.14 -24.46
CA THR A 57 -21.26 -12.26 -25.32
C THR A 57 -20.30 -13.45 -25.28
N TYR A 58 -19.27 -13.37 -24.44
CA TYR A 58 -18.22 -14.38 -24.36
C TYR A 58 -18.66 -15.61 -23.56
N THR A 59 -18.73 -16.78 -24.21
CA THR A 59 -19.25 -18.03 -23.60
C THR A 59 -18.29 -19.21 -23.61
N ALA A 60 -17.11 -19.13 -24.25
CA ALA A 60 -16.21 -20.27 -24.40
C ALA A 60 -14.73 -19.89 -24.15
N PHE A 61 -14.23 -20.18 -22.96
CA PHE A 61 -12.79 -20.10 -22.66
C PHE A 61 -12.12 -21.40 -23.10
N THR A 62 -11.17 -21.32 -24.04
CA THR A 62 -10.40 -22.50 -24.44
C THR A 62 -9.41 -22.87 -23.33
N LYS A 63 -8.74 -21.87 -22.74
CA LYS A 63 -7.97 -22.00 -21.49
C LYS A 63 -8.00 -20.72 -20.67
N TRP A 64 -8.24 -20.86 -19.38
CA TRP A 64 -8.03 -19.82 -18.37
C TRP A 64 -7.12 -20.39 -17.28
N LYS A 65 -6.15 -19.61 -16.81
CA LYS A 65 -5.28 -20.04 -15.72
C LYS A 65 -4.78 -18.85 -14.94
N ILE A 66 -5.01 -18.85 -13.63
CA ILE A 66 -4.35 -17.92 -12.71
C ILE A 66 -3.42 -18.75 -11.85
N ALA A 67 -2.15 -18.35 -11.78
CA ALA A 67 -1.17 -18.96 -10.91
C ALA A 67 -0.40 -17.90 -10.14
N LEU A 68 -0.13 -18.17 -8.87
CA LEU A 68 0.69 -17.35 -7.99
C LEU A 68 1.82 -18.22 -7.45
N ASN A 69 3.06 -17.77 -7.60
CA ASN A 69 4.23 -18.50 -7.12
C ASN A 69 4.32 -19.94 -7.67
N ASN A 70 3.93 -20.09 -8.94
CA ASN A 70 3.79 -21.36 -9.65
C ASN A 70 2.71 -22.32 -9.08
N ILE A 71 1.94 -21.90 -8.08
CA ILE A 71 0.76 -22.61 -7.57
C ILE A 71 -0.46 -22.11 -8.34
N ILE A 72 -1.28 -23.04 -8.83
CA ILE A 72 -2.46 -22.71 -9.63
C ILE A 72 -3.60 -22.34 -8.68
N LEU A 73 -4.11 -21.10 -8.80
CA LEU A 73 -5.28 -20.62 -8.05
C LEU A 73 -6.57 -21.11 -8.70
N THR A 74 -6.67 -21.03 -10.03
CA THR A 74 -7.80 -21.56 -10.79
C THR A 74 -7.39 -21.91 -12.23
N ARG A 75 -8.13 -22.85 -12.82
CA ARG A 75 -8.16 -23.11 -14.28
C ARG A 75 -9.54 -22.85 -14.90
N GLU A 76 -10.50 -22.43 -14.09
CA GLU A 76 -11.88 -22.22 -14.49
C GLU A 76 -12.21 -20.74 -14.43
N PHE A 77 -12.88 -20.24 -15.46
CA PHE A 77 -13.36 -18.87 -15.47
C PHE A 77 -14.65 -18.76 -14.66
N LYS A 78 -14.50 -18.68 -13.34
CA LYS A 78 -15.60 -18.50 -12.38
C LYS A 78 -15.31 -17.28 -11.50
N PRO A 79 -15.63 -16.06 -11.98
CA PRO A 79 -15.48 -14.87 -11.16
C PRO A 79 -16.41 -14.91 -9.95
N HIS A 80 -15.98 -14.26 -8.87
CA HIS A 80 -16.76 -14.13 -7.65
C HIS A 80 -17.87 -13.08 -7.80
N ILE A 81 -17.61 -12.05 -8.59
CA ILE A 81 -18.59 -11.02 -8.96
C ILE A 81 -18.49 -10.81 -10.47
N ASP A 82 -19.62 -10.88 -11.16
CA ASP A 82 -19.70 -10.67 -12.60
C ASP A 82 -20.86 -9.72 -12.90
N VAL A 83 -20.58 -8.61 -13.57
CA VAL A 83 -21.56 -7.55 -13.84
C VAL A 83 -21.46 -7.13 -15.29
N GLN A 84 -22.56 -7.28 -16.02
CA GLN A 84 -22.69 -6.65 -17.33
C GLN A 84 -22.89 -5.15 -17.16
N ILE A 85 -21.97 -4.35 -17.71
CA ILE A 85 -22.02 -2.89 -17.63
C ILE A 85 -22.92 -2.33 -18.75
N ASN A 86 -22.76 -2.85 -19.95
CA ASN A 86 -23.59 -2.53 -21.12
C ASN A 86 -23.54 -3.70 -22.14
N GLU A 87 -24.06 -3.50 -23.34
CA GLU A 87 -24.09 -4.52 -24.40
C GLU A 87 -22.71 -4.99 -24.87
N LYS A 88 -21.66 -4.19 -24.67
CA LYS A 88 -20.29 -4.44 -25.16
C LYS A 88 -19.26 -4.68 -24.06
N LEU A 89 -19.61 -4.40 -22.80
CA LEU A 89 -18.69 -4.47 -21.68
C LEU A 89 -19.32 -5.20 -20.49
N ALA A 90 -18.61 -6.21 -19.98
CA ALA A 90 -18.84 -6.86 -18.71
C ALA A 90 -17.56 -6.81 -17.87
N HIS A 91 -17.73 -6.68 -16.56
CA HIS A 91 -16.65 -6.74 -15.60
C HIS A 91 -16.73 -8.03 -14.79
N SER A 92 -15.60 -8.71 -14.67
CA SER A 92 -15.47 -9.93 -13.88
C SER A 92 -14.41 -9.73 -12.81
N LEU A 93 -14.75 -10.04 -11.57
CA LEU A 93 -13.90 -9.84 -10.40
C LEU A 93 -13.58 -11.18 -9.74
N PHE A 94 -12.30 -11.45 -9.54
CA PHE A 94 -11.81 -12.59 -8.79
C PHE A 94 -11.17 -12.13 -7.50
N ILE A 95 -11.46 -12.81 -6.40
CA ILE A 95 -10.93 -12.50 -5.08
C ILE A 95 -10.42 -13.80 -4.49
N TYR A 96 -9.14 -13.86 -4.16
CA TYR A 96 -8.53 -15.06 -3.59
C TYR A 96 -7.90 -14.74 -2.24
N ASP A 97 -8.22 -15.54 -1.23
CA ASP A 97 -7.35 -15.69 -0.06
C ASP A 97 -6.15 -16.55 -0.48
N ILE A 98 -4.97 -15.92 -0.47
CA ILE A 98 -3.71 -16.51 -0.93
C ILE A 98 -2.73 -16.73 0.22
N THR A 99 -3.19 -16.66 1.47
CA THR A 99 -2.34 -16.70 2.67
C THR A 99 -1.40 -17.90 2.71
N LYS A 100 -1.86 -19.07 2.23
CA LYS A 100 -1.06 -20.30 2.25
C LYS A 100 -0.05 -20.42 1.10
N VAL A 101 -0.15 -19.58 0.07
CA VAL A 101 0.62 -19.70 -1.18
C VAL A 101 1.49 -18.48 -1.48
N ILE A 102 1.19 -17.36 -0.81
CA ILE A 102 1.99 -16.14 -0.87
C ILE A 102 3.31 -16.34 -0.12
N ASN A 103 4.38 -15.78 -0.68
CA ASN A 103 5.69 -15.71 -0.05
C ASN A 103 6.30 -14.35 -0.38
N ARG A 104 7.56 -14.14 0.01
CA ARG A 104 8.26 -12.88 -0.23
C ARG A 104 8.36 -12.53 -1.71
N ASP A 105 8.73 -13.49 -2.55
CA ASP A 105 8.94 -13.28 -3.99
C ASP A 105 7.68 -13.67 -4.77
N VAL A 106 6.84 -12.68 -5.02
CA VAL A 106 5.54 -12.85 -5.65
C VAL A 106 5.70 -12.95 -7.16
N ASN A 107 5.13 -13.99 -7.75
CA ASN A 107 5.10 -14.20 -9.20
C ASN A 107 3.68 -14.54 -9.64
N LEU A 108 2.94 -13.54 -10.10
CA LEU A 108 1.59 -13.70 -10.62
C LEU A 108 1.65 -13.99 -12.12
N LYS A 109 0.94 -15.03 -12.55
CA LYS A 109 0.76 -15.40 -13.96
C LYS A 109 -0.73 -15.53 -14.28
N ILE A 110 -1.18 -14.80 -15.29
CA ILE A 110 -2.54 -14.90 -15.83
C ILE A 110 -2.44 -15.36 -17.28
N GLY A 111 -2.85 -16.59 -17.54
CA GLY A 111 -2.91 -17.19 -18.87
C GLY A 111 -4.34 -17.20 -19.40
N TYR A 112 -4.48 -16.80 -20.66
CA TYR A 112 -5.75 -16.77 -21.38
C TYR A 112 -5.55 -17.25 -22.81
N GLU A 113 -6.37 -18.22 -23.22
CA GLU A 113 -6.54 -18.61 -24.62
C GLU A 113 -8.01 -18.51 -25.01
N GLY A 114 -8.31 -17.62 -25.94
CA GLY A 114 -9.67 -17.33 -26.37
C GLY A 114 -9.72 -16.44 -27.60
N LYS A 115 -10.89 -16.33 -28.23
CA LYS A 115 -11.02 -15.68 -29.56
C LYS A 115 -11.09 -14.16 -29.50
N LYS A 116 -11.47 -13.57 -28.35
CA LYS A 116 -11.66 -12.13 -28.18
C LYS A 116 -10.65 -11.62 -27.16
N PRO A 117 -10.10 -10.40 -27.32
CA PRO A 117 -9.22 -9.85 -26.29
C PRO A 117 -9.99 -9.65 -24.99
N MET A 118 -9.29 -9.83 -23.87
CA MET A 118 -9.75 -9.42 -22.55
C MET A 118 -8.75 -8.43 -21.96
N LYS A 119 -9.23 -7.53 -21.12
CA LYS A 119 -8.35 -6.60 -20.41
C LYS A 119 -8.29 -6.98 -18.94
N VAL A 120 -7.09 -7.15 -18.39
CA VAL A 120 -6.86 -7.14 -16.95
C VAL A 120 -6.72 -5.67 -16.55
N ASP A 121 -7.79 -5.09 -16.03
CA ASP A 121 -7.77 -3.70 -15.56
C ASP A 121 -6.83 -3.56 -14.36
N ALA A 122 -6.92 -4.50 -13.41
CA ALA A 122 -6.11 -4.50 -12.21
C ALA A 122 -5.89 -5.90 -11.66
N ALA A 123 -4.71 -6.15 -11.09
CA ALA A 123 -4.46 -7.22 -10.13
C ALA A 123 -3.82 -6.63 -8.87
N THR A 124 -4.62 -6.39 -7.84
CA THR A 124 -4.19 -5.78 -6.58
C THR A 124 -3.94 -6.84 -5.53
N LEU A 125 -2.75 -6.81 -4.94
CA LEU A 125 -2.31 -7.64 -3.83
C LEU A 125 -2.39 -6.84 -2.53
N ILE A 126 -3.15 -7.34 -1.57
CA ILE A 126 -3.19 -6.81 -0.20
C ILE A 126 -2.53 -7.84 0.71
N THR A 127 -1.48 -7.45 1.42
CA THR A 127 -0.77 -8.33 2.35
C THR A 127 -0.71 -7.72 3.73
N ILE A 128 -0.90 -8.56 4.74
CA ILE A 128 -0.81 -8.18 6.15
C ILE A 128 0.41 -8.88 6.72
N HIS A 129 1.26 -8.11 7.38
CA HIS A 129 2.57 -8.51 7.84
C HIS A 129 2.63 -8.43 9.35
N ARG A 130 3.12 -9.49 10.00
CA ARG A 130 3.37 -9.47 11.45
C ARG A 130 4.50 -8.51 11.74
N TYR A 131 4.20 -7.58 12.64
CA TYR A 131 5.07 -6.50 13.03
C TYR A 131 4.66 -5.98 14.42
N ASN A 132 5.52 -6.14 15.42
CA ASN A 132 5.25 -5.75 16.81
C ASN A 132 5.06 -4.24 16.95
N GLU A 133 4.31 -3.79 17.97
CA GLU A 133 3.99 -2.37 18.25
C GLU A 133 3.03 -1.75 17.22
N PHE A 134 2.40 -2.60 16.40
CA PHE A 134 1.38 -2.23 15.42
C PHE A 134 0.16 -3.14 15.61
N HIS A 135 -1.05 -2.60 15.58
CA HIS A 135 -2.27 -3.41 15.53
C HIS A 135 -3.16 -2.92 14.40
N LEU A 136 -3.69 -3.85 13.60
CA LEU A 136 -4.44 -3.52 12.40
C LEU A 136 -5.88 -4.00 12.48
N GLY A 137 -6.82 -3.07 12.34
CA GLY A 137 -8.20 -3.32 11.96
C GLY A 137 -8.33 -3.20 10.45
N PHE A 138 -8.78 -4.26 9.79
CA PHE A 138 -8.96 -4.31 8.35
C PHE A 138 -10.44 -4.47 8.02
N ASN A 139 -10.98 -3.52 7.25
CA ASN A 139 -12.31 -3.63 6.67
C ASN A 139 -12.23 -3.34 5.18
N CYS A 140 -12.49 -4.34 4.35
CA CYS A 140 -12.56 -4.15 2.91
C CYS A 140 -13.86 -4.64 2.32
N ILE A 141 -14.45 -3.78 1.49
CA ILE A 141 -15.65 -4.02 0.72
C ILE A 141 -15.24 -4.14 -0.73
N VAL A 142 -15.66 -5.22 -1.38
CA VAL A 142 -15.36 -5.48 -2.77
C VAL A 142 -16.67 -5.62 -3.55
N LYS A 143 -16.88 -4.73 -4.52
CA LYS A 143 -18.07 -4.69 -5.39
C LYS A 143 -17.82 -3.86 -6.63
N ILE A 144 -18.46 -4.24 -7.74
CA ILE A 144 -18.50 -3.42 -8.95
C ILE A 144 -19.71 -2.49 -8.86
N MET A 145 -19.49 -1.18 -8.91
CA MET A 145 -20.54 -0.17 -8.81
C MET A 145 -20.20 1.08 -9.63
N ASN A 146 -21.14 1.56 -10.46
CA ASN A 146 -20.99 2.83 -11.19
C ASN A 146 -21.00 4.01 -10.20
N LEU A 147 -20.07 4.96 -10.36
CA LEU A 147 -19.89 6.08 -9.43
C LEU A 147 -20.73 7.32 -9.78
N ASN A 148 -22.04 7.11 -9.91
CA ASN A 148 -23.03 8.17 -10.12
C ASN A 148 -23.70 8.54 -8.79
N ASN A 149 -22.99 9.30 -7.94
CA ASN A 149 -23.46 9.71 -6.61
C ASN A 149 -23.82 8.49 -5.73
N SER A 150 -22.81 7.66 -5.46
CA SER A 150 -22.98 6.39 -4.78
C SER A 150 -22.56 6.46 -3.33
N LEU A 151 -23.36 5.82 -2.47
CA LEU A 151 -23.07 5.67 -1.05
C LEU A 151 -22.45 4.29 -0.78
N ILE A 152 -21.32 4.28 -0.09
CA ILE A 152 -20.66 3.07 0.40
C ILE A 152 -20.71 3.09 1.93
N ASN A 153 -21.51 2.20 2.51
CA ASN A 153 -21.57 2.04 3.96
C ASN A 153 -20.35 1.26 4.43
N ILE A 154 -19.62 1.81 5.40
CA ILE A 154 -18.44 1.16 5.98
C ILE A 154 -18.87 0.45 7.27
N PRO A 155 -18.80 -0.90 7.33
CA PRO A 155 -19.15 -1.61 8.54
C PRO A 155 -18.24 -1.18 9.71
N LYS A 156 -18.80 -1.08 10.90
CA LYS A 156 -17.97 -0.94 12.10
C LYS A 156 -17.39 -2.30 12.44
N VAL A 157 -16.06 -2.39 12.50
CA VAL A 157 -15.35 -3.54 13.05
C VAL A 157 -15.06 -3.20 14.51
N PRO A 158 -15.51 -4.01 15.48
CA PRO A 158 -15.12 -3.80 16.88
C PRO A 158 -13.61 -4.03 16.98
N LEU A 159 -12.88 -2.99 17.35
CA LEU A 159 -11.43 -3.05 17.54
C LEU A 159 -11.12 -3.21 19.02
N SER A 160 -10.14 -4.08 19.33
CA SER A 160 -9.62 -4.25 20.69
C SER A 160 -8.70 -3.10 21.15
N PHE A 161 -8.39 -2.17 20.24
CA PHE A 161 -7.46 -1.07 20.45
C PHE A 161 -8.03 0.24 19.90
N GLU A 162 -7.50 1.37 20.39
CA GLU A 162 -7.77 2.69 19.84
C GLU A 162 -6.80 2.98 18.68
N SER A 163 -7.32 3.20 17.47
CA SER A 163 -6.47 3.50 16.31
C SER A 163 -5.78 4.84 16.46
N THR A 164 -4.48 4.92 16.20
CA THR A 164 -3.73 6.19 16.08
C THR A 164 -3.83 6.78 14.69
N GLU A 165 -4.09 5.95 13.68
CA GLU A 165 -4.18 6.33 12.27
C GLU A 165 -5.29 5.56 11.58
N LYS A 166 -5.94 6.19 10.60
CA LYS A 166 -6.95 5.54 9.74
C LYS A 166 -6.61 5.87 8.29
N ASN A 167 -6.50 4.87 7.43
CA ASN A 167 -6.20 5.04 6.01
C ASN A 167 -7.28 4.38 5.16
N LEU A 168 -7.83 5.15 4.24
CA LEU A 168 -8.81 4.71 3.27
C LEU A 168 -8.17 4.52 1.91
N ASN A 169 -8.37 3.35 1.33
CA ASN A 169 -7.87 2.98 0.02
C ASN A 169 -9.05 2.59 -0.88
N ILE A 170 -9.22 3.26 -2.01
CA ILE A 170 -10.33 3.01 -2.94
C ILE A 170 -9.77 2.66 -4.31
N GLY A 171 -10.11 1.47 -4.81
CA GLY A 171 -9.81 1.03 -6.16
C GLY A 171 -10.91 1.41 -7.13
N ILE A 172 -10.58 2.16 -8.18
CA ILE A 172 -11.51 2.68 -9.19
C ILE A 172 -10.94 2.40 -10.58
N VAL A 173 -11.79 1.98 -11.52
CA VAL A 173 -11.44 1.96 -12.95
C VAL A 173 -12.22 3.06 -13.68
N SER A 174 -11.54 3.82 -14.52
CA SER A 174 -12.12 4.91 -15.29
C SER A 174 -11.86 4.74 -16.78
N ASP A 175 -12.89 4.94 -17.60
CA ASP A 175 -12.76 4.85 -19.07
C ASP A 175 -12.06 6.08 -19.68
N LYS A 176 -12.00 7.19 -18.95
CA LYS A 176 -11.41 8.46 -19.39
C LYS A 176 -10.95 9.27 -18.19
N ASN A 177 -10.15 10.30 -18.42
CA ASN A 177 -9.79 11.23 -17.35
C ASN A 177 -11.05 11.90 -16.79
N SER A 178 -11.15 11.97 -15.46
CA SER A 178 -12.28 12.57 -14.76
C SER A 178 -11.88 13.07 -13.37
N VAL A 179 -12.85 13.61 -12.62
CA VAL A 179 -12.64 14.03 -11.23
C VAL A 179 -13.57 13.22 -10.35
N LEU A 180 -13.02 12.69 -9.26
CA LEU A 180 -13.74 12.06 -8.18
C LEU A 180 -13.88 13.07 -7.03
N ASP A 181 -15.12 13.34 -6.63
CA ASP A 181 -15.42 14.01 -5.37
C ASP A 181 -15.76 12.95 -4.33
N LEU A 182 -14.94 12.90 -3.28
CA LEU A 182 -15.06 12.02 -2.14
C LEU A 182 -15.58 12.82 -0.95
N GLU A 183 -16.73 12.45 -0.42
CA GLU A 183 -17.26 12.96 0.83
C GLU A 183 -17.28 11.82 1.87
N ILE A 184 -16.42 11.93 2.86
CA ILE A 184 -16.38 11.03 4.00
C ILE A 184 -17.44 11.51 5.00
N VAL A 185 -18.40 10.65 5.31
CA VAL A 185 -19.52 10.94 6.19
C VAL A 185 -19.30 10.24 7.53
N GLY A 186 -19.29 11.04 8.59
CA GLY A 186 -18.93 10.61 9.92
C GLY A 186 -19.31 11.63 10.98
N SER A 187 -18.54 11.67 12.07
CA SER A 187 -18.67 12.71 13.11
C SER A 187 -18.45 14.12 12.54
N ILE A 188 -17.56 14.24 11.56
CA ILE A 188 -17.34 15.45 10.76
C ILE A 188 -17.34 15.05 9.29
N ASN A 189 -18.01 15.82 8.44
CA ASN A 189 -17.99 15.56 7.00
C ASN A 189 -16.72 16.17 6.38
N LYS A 190 -15.98 15.36 5.62
CA LYS A 190 -14.76 15.79 4.92
C LYS A 190 -14.92 15.60 3.43
N LYS A 191 -14.65 16.66 2.65
CA LYS A 191 -14.72 16.63 1.17
C LYS A 191 -13.33 16.77 0.57
N ILE A 192 -13.02 15.90 -0.38
CA ILE A 192 -11.72 15.87 -1.06
C ILE A 192 -11.98 15.52 -2.52
N SER A 193 -11.27 16.16 -3.44
CA SER A 193 -11.36 15.86 -4.88
C SER A 193 -10.06 15.24 -5.38
N TYR A 194 -10.17 14.22 -6.22
CA TYR A 194 -9.05 13.51 -6.83
C TYR A 194 -9.19 13.52 -8.35
N ASN A 195 -8.07 13.69 -9.05
CA ASN A 195 -8.02 13.44 -10.49
C ASN A 195 -7.96 11.93 -10.73
N LEU A 196 -8.87 11.44 -11.57
CA LEU A 196 -8.85 10.08 -12.08
C LEU A 196 -8.24 10.08 -13.47
N PHE A 197 -7.28 9.20 -13.68
CA PHE A 197 -6.74 8.91 -15.00
C PHE A 197 -7.55 7.79 -15.67
N GLN A 198 -7.55 7.76 -17.00
CA GLN A 198 -8.02 6.59 -17.73
C GLN A 198 -7.24 5.35 -17.29
N GLY A 199 -7.96 4.26 -16.98
CA GLY A 199 -7.37 3.04 -16.43
C GLY A 199 -7.71 2.80 -14.98
N PHE A 200 -6.91 1.99 -14.30
CA PHE A 200 -7.06 1.71 -12.88
C PHE A 200 -6.41 2.81 -12.02
N ASN A 201 -7.08 3.19 -10.93
CA ASN A 201 -6.64 4.21 -9.98
C ASN A 201 -6.80 3.66 -8.56
N ILE A 202 -5.78 3.84 -7.72
CA ILE A 202 -5.89 3.69 -6.27
C ILE A 202 -5.86 5.08 -5.64
N ILE A 203 -6.89 5.39 -4.87
CA ILE A 203 -6.97 6.61 -4.09
C ILE A 203 -6.66 6.29 -2.65
N GLU A 204 -5.68 7.00 -2.11
CA GLU A 204 -5.28 6.90 -0.71
C GLU A 204 -5.67 8.19 0.02
N THR A 205 -6.40 8.04 1.13
CA THR A 205 -6.83 9.15 1.96
C THR A 205 -6.53 8.83 3.42
N GLN A 206 -5.69 9.65 4.05
CA GLN A 206 -5.53 9.61 5.50
C GLN A 206 -6.73 10.29 6.18
N ILE A 207 -7.30 9.58 7.13
CA ILE A 207 -8.45 10.01 7.93
C ILE A 207 -7.94 10.43 9.31
N GLU A 208 -8.54 11.49 9.84
CA GLU A 208 -8.26 11.99 11.17
C GLU A 208 -8.64 10.95 12.23
N ARG A 209 -7.82 10.81 13.27
CA ARG A 209 -7.95 9.80 14.32
C ARG A 209 -9.36 9.74 14.92
N ASP A 210 -9.90 10.91 15.24
CA ASP A 210 -11.16 11.07 15.97
C ASP A 210 -12.40 10.99 15.06
N LEU A 211 -12.19 10.75 13.77
CA LEU A 211 -13.27 10.65 12.80
C LEU A 211 -13.74 9.21 12.67
N ASP A 212 -14.96 8.95 13.14
CA ASP A 212 -15.64 7.70 12.86
C ASP A 212 -16.32 7.79 11.51
N ILE A 213 -16.08 6.78 10.67
CA ILE A 213 -16.65 6.71 9.32
C ILE A 213 -17.82 5.74 9.35
N ASP A 214 -19.00 6.27 9.07
CA ASP A 214 -20.18 5.43 8.86
C ASP A 214 -20.35 5.10 7.37
N SER A 215 -20.03 6.07 6.50
CA SER A 215 -20.19 5.89 5.07
C SER A 215 -19.33 6.85 4.26
N ILE A 216 -19.24 6.57 2.97
CA ILE A 216 -18.51 7.37 2.00
C ILE A 216 -19.44 7.63 0.83
N ASN A 217 -19.64 8.92 0.55
CA ASN A 217 -20.29 9.41 -0.64
C ASN A 217 -19.24 9.61 -1.73
N ILE A 218 -19.47 8.99 -2.88
CA ILE A 218 -18.58 9.09 -4.02
C ILE A 218 -19.34 9.61 -5.21
N LYS A 219 -18.86 10.72 -5.78
CA LYS A 219 -19.45 11.32 -6.96
C LYS A 219 -18.38 11.54 -8.02
N CYS A 220 -18.63 11.06 -9.23
CA CYS A 220 -17.83 11.45 -10.40
C CYS A 220 -18.60 12.42 -11.28
N SER A 221 -17.87 13.37 -11.87
CA SER A 221 -18.42 14.31 -12.86
C SER A 221 -18.88 13.61 -14.15
N ASN A 222 -18.23 12.49 -14.48
CA ASN A 222 -18.52 11.67 -15.64
C ASN A 222 -19.04 10.32 -15.14
N GLY A 223 -20.18 9.82 -15.62
CA GLY A 223 -20.76 8.57 -15.09
C GLY A 223 -20.13 7.26 -15.56
N SER A 224 -18.86 7.31 -15.98
CA SER A 224 -18.09 6.16 -16.47
C SER A 224 -17.24 5.43 -15.42
N PRO A 225 -16.70 6.08 -14.36
CA PRO A 225 -15.88 5.39 -13.37
C PRO A 225 -16.66 4.38 -12.55
N ARG A 226 -15.98 3.30 -12.20
CA ARG A 226 -16.55 2.18 -11.47
C ARG A 226 -15.69 1.88 -10.26
N HIS A 227 -16.33 1.87 -9.10
CA HIS A 227 -15.74 1.38 -7.87
C HIS A 227 -15.53 -0.12 -7.95
N ILE A 228 -14.41 -0.60 -7.40
CA ILE A 228 -14.00 -2.00 -7.36
C ILE A 228 -13.88 -2.48 -5.92
N PHE A 229 -13.11 -1.76 -5.10
CA PHE A 229 -12.99 -2.04 -3.68
C PHE A 229 -12.76 -0.76 -2.87
N THR A 230 -13.16 -0.81 -1.60
CA THR A 230 -12.85 0.18 -0.58
C THR A 230 -12.31 -0.55 0.63
N CYS A 231 -11.07 -0.29 1.01
CA CYS A 231 -10.45 -0.83 2.21
C CYS A 231 -10.15 0.31 3.20
N LEU A 232 -10.70 0.21 4.41
CA LEU A 232 -10.35 1.01 5.56
C LEU A 232 -9.38 0.22 6.45
N PHE A 233 -8.22 0.81 6.71
CA PHE A 233 -7.21 0.29 7.63
C PHE A 233 -7.18 1.20 8.86
N SER A 234 -7.60 0.68 10.00
CA SER A 234 -7.47 1.34 11.30
C SER A 234 -6.21 0.80 11.97
N LEU A 235 -5.20 1.64 12.16
CA LEU A 235 -3.89 1.24 12.64
C LEU A 235 -3.63 1.87 14.01
N TYR A 236 -3.23 1.06 14.99
CA TYR A 236 -2.45 1.52 16.12
C TYR A 236 -0.98 1.34 15.76
N SER A 237 -0.16 2.37 15.96
CA SER A 237 1.26 2.34 15.62
C SER A 237 2.05 3.19 16.59
N ILE A 238 3.09 2.60 17.18
CA ILE A 238 4.10 3.33 17.96
C ILE A 238 5.34 3.50 17.07
N TYR A 239 5.82 4.74 16.93
CA TYR A 239 6.99 5.03 16.11
C TYR A 239 8.21 5.41 16.97
N PRO A 240 9.43 5.03 16.54
CA PRO A 240 10.66 5.48 17.15
C PRO A 240 10.88 6.98 16.87
N ARG A 241 11.55 7.66 17.79
CA ARG A 241 11.97 9.05 17.62
C ARG A 241 13.46 9.14 17.84
N ILE A 242 14.22 9.39 16.76
CA ILE A 242 15.67 9.46 16.84
C ILE A 242 16.10 10.92 16.95
N ASP A 243 16.77 11.23 18.06
CA ASP A 243 17.28 12.56 18.36
C ASP A 243 18.81 12.53 18.54
N VAL A 244 19.43 13.71 18.41
CA VAL A 244 20.86 13.90 18.66
C VAL A 244 21.00 14.52 20.03
N LYS A 245 21.71 13.83 20.93
CA LYS A 245 21.95 14.31 22.29
C LYS A 245 23.10 15.32 22.30
N ASN A 246 24.23 14.95 21.69
CA ASN A 246 25.44 15.75 21.68
C ASN A 246 26.16 15.64 20.33
N ILE A 247 26.84 16.72 19.94
CA ILE A 247 27.75 16.80 18.80
C ILE A 247 29.07 17.36 19.33
N ASN A 248 30.14 16.59 19.32
CA ASN A 248 31.47 17.12 19.66
C ASN A 248 32.37 17.08 18.43
N ILE A 249 32.89 18.25 18.08
CA ILE A 249 33.81 18.44 16.96
C ILE A 249 35.21 18.55 17.56
N LEU A 250 36.01 17.51 17.39
CA LEU A 250 37.40 17.47 17.80
C LEU A 250 38.30 17.77 16.58
N GLU A 251 39.60 17.95 16.82
CA GLU A 251 40.57 18.21 15.75
C GLU A 251 40.61 17.09 14.72
N LYS A 252 40.51 15.83 15.18
CA LYS A 252 40.63 14.64 14.32
C LYS A 252 39.30 14.02 13.95
N ASP A 253 38.28 14.16 14.79
CA ASP A 253 37.03 13.42 14.68
C ASP A 253 35.80 14.29 14.95
N VAL A 254 34.69 13.95 14.32
CA VAL A 254 33.36 14.44 14.67
C VAL A 254 32.61 13.30 15.35
N THR A 255 32.13 13.54 16.56
CA THR A 255 31.36 12.55 17.33
C THR A 255 29.91 12.99 17.46
N LEU A 256 29.00 12.07 17.15
CA LEU A 256 27.56 12.23 17.25
C LEU A 256 27.03 11.20 18.24
N THR A 257 26.34 11.65 19.27
CA THR A 257 25.58 10.76 20.15
C THR A 257 24.12 10.82 19.73
N ILE A 258 23.64 9.76 19.09
CA ILE A 258 22.22 9.59 18.78
C ILE A 258 21.54 8.78 19.87
N TYR A 259 20.27 9.07 20.12
CA TYR A 259 19.46 8.31 21.06
C TYR A 259 18.03 8.19 20.58
N ASN A 260 17.36 7.11 20.97
CA ASN A 260 15.94 6.93 20.70
C ASN A 260 15.12 7.48 21.87
N SER A 261 14.51 8.66 21.66
CA SER A 261 13.62 9.33 22.61
C SER A 261 12.17 8.86 22.53
N GLY A 262 11.86 7.97 21.58
CA GLY A 262 10.51 7.44 21.38
C GLY A 262 10.28 6.12 22.11
N ASP A 263 9.02 5.66 22.06
CA ASP A 263 8.54 4.48 22.81
C ASP A 263 8.64 3.16 22.03
N SER A 264 9.21 3.20 20.82
CA SER A 264 9.37 2.03 19.94
C SER A 264 10.80 1.91 19.46
N SER A 265 11.25 0.70 19.13
CA SER A 265 12.58 0.46 18.57
C SER A 265 12.66 0.84 17.09
N ALA A 266 13.72 1.52 16.64
CA ALA A 266 13.98 1.67 15.21
C ALA A 266 14.61 0.39 14.64
N ASP A 267 14.16 -0.06 13.46
CA ASP A 267 14.66 -1.28 12.82
C ASP A 267 16.08 -1.10 12.30
N ASP A 268 16.31 0.06 11.70
CA ASP A 268 17.57 0.43 11.11
C ASP A 268 17.72 1.94 11.07
N ILE A 269 18.92 2.42 11.39
CA ILE A 269 19.28 3.82 11.38
C ILE A 269 20.51 4.00 10.49
N GLU A 270 20.45 5.02 9.64
CA GLU A 270 21.55 5.46 8.83
C GLU A 270 21.81 6.95 9.06
N ILE A 271 23.08 7.32 9.10
CA ILE A 271 23.50 8.72 9.13
C ILE A 271 24.23 9.02 7.84
N ILE A 272 23.75 10.03 7.13
CA ILE A 272 24.24 10.48 5.84
C ILE A 272 24.72 11.91 5.99
N PHE A 273 25.99 12.17 5.67
CA PHE A 273 26.54 13.52 5.63
C PHE A 273 26.45 14.07 4.21
N LEU A 274 25.81 15.23 4.09
CA LEU A 274 25.51 15.88 2.82
C LEU A 274 26.16 17.26 2.76
N ARG A 275 26.75 17.61 1.61
CA ARG A 275 27.18 18.98 1.29
C ARG A 275 26.62 19.38 -0.06
N TYR A 276 25.87 20.48 -0.09
CA TYR A 276 25.16 20.92 -1.30
C TYR A 276 24.32 19.79 -1.94
N GLY A 277 23.72 18.93 -1.11
CA GLY A 277 22.92 17.78 -1.55
C GLY A 277 23.73 16.53 -1.93
N LEU A 278 25.06 16.59 -2.00
CA LEU A 278 25.91 15.45 -2.33
C LEU A 278 26.33 14.66 -1.09
N GLN A 279 26.18 13.33 -1.15
CA GLN A 279 26.64 12.42 -0.11
C GLN A 279 28.16 12.40 -0.03
N ILE A 280 28.70 12.79 1.12
CA ILE A 280 30.13 12.70 1.46
C ILE A 280 30.42 11.43 2.23
N TYR A 281 29.51 11.04 3.13
CA TYR A 281 29.69 9.89 4.00
C TYR A 281 28.35 9.28 4.37
N ARG A 282 28.33 7.95 4.57
CA ARG A 282 27.17 7.19 5.05
C ARG A 282 27.65 6.14 6.05
N SER A 283 26.95 6.05 7.17
CA SER A 283 27.16 4.99 8.16
C SER A 283 25.83 4.37 8.55
N ARG A 284 25.79 3.05 8.63
CA ARG A 284 24.64 2.28 9.08
C ARG A 284 24.89 1.85 10.52
N ILE A 285 23.96 2.20 11.40
CA ILE A 285 24.07 2.03 12.85
C ILE A 285 23.26 0.81 13.33
N GLY A 286 22.34 0.30 12.48
CA GLY A 286 21.43 -0.79 12.82
C GLY A 286 20.30 -0.32 13.71
N SER A 287 19.70 -1.25 14.47
CA SER A 287 18.57 -0.96 15.35
C SER A 287 18.97 -0.14 16.59
N LEU A 288 17.99 0.59 17.15
CA LEU A 288 18.13 1.32 18.41
C LEU A 288 16.82 1.25 19.20
N LYS A 289 16.85 0.63 20.39
CA LYS A 289 15.66 0.48 21.24
C LYS A 289 15.33 1.77 21.99
N PRO A 290 14.11 1.93 22.55
CA PRO A 290 13.76 3.06 23.41
C PRO A 290 14.79 3.30 24.51
N GLY A 291 15.25 4.54 24.64
CA GLY A 291 16.24 4.96 25.64
C GLY A 291 17.68 4.54 25.34
N GLU A 292 17.95 3.72 24.32
CA GLU A 292 19.32 3.39 23.94
C GLU A 292 20.01 4.57 23.24
N GLU A 293 21.32 4.69 23.49
CA GLU A 293 22.20 5.67 22.86
C GLU A 293 23.29 4.95 22.07
N LYS A 294 23.70 5.54 20.94
CA LYS A 294 24.86 5.10 20.18
C LYS A 294 25.75 6.27 19.82
N LEU A 295 27.04 6.08 20.07
CA LEU A 295 28.10 7.01 19.66
C LEU A 295 28.57 6.63 18.26
N LEU A 296 28.54 7.60 17.34
CA LEU A 296 29.15 7.52 16.03
C LEU A 296 30.35 8.46 15.97
N THR A 297 31.53 7.92 15.68
CA THR A 297 32.76 8.70 15.48
C THR A 297 33.12 8.68 14.01
N ILE A 298 33.33 9.87 13.43
CA ILE A 298 33.66 10.03 12.01
C ILE A 298 34.95 10.83 11.89
N PRO A 299 35.97 10.29 11.20
CA PRO A 299 37.19 11.02 10.93
C PRO A 299 36.94 12.35 10.19
N ARG A 300 37.45 13.46 10.72
CA ARG A 300 37.29 14.82 10.16
C ARG A 300 37.90 14.95 8.76
N ASN A 301 38.92 14.16 8.44
CA ASN A 301 39.51 14.11 7.11
C ASN A 301 38.53 13.63 6.01
N ILE A 302 37.44 12.94 6.38
CA ILE A 302 36.35 12.58 5.48
C ILE A 302 35.43 13.79 5.29
N ILE A 303 35.18 14.56 6.35
CA ILE A 303 34.30 15.72 6.36
C ILE A 303 35.13 17.00 6.11
N LYS A 304 35.67 17.16 4.89
CA LYS A 304 36.55 18.28 4.48
C LYS A 304 35.83 19.63 4.24
N ALA A 305 34.72 19.90 4.92
CA ALA A 305 33.85 21.03 4.59
C ALA A 305 33.31 21.74 5.83
N ASN A 306 33.35 23.09 5.83
CA ASN A 306 32.98 23.90 6.99
C ASN A 306 31.46 23.98 7.26
N ASN A 307 30.62 23.42 6.38
CA ASN A 307 29.16 23.32 6.54
C ASN A 307 28.66 22.01 5.94
N VAL A 308 28.18 21.11 6.79
CA VAL A 308 27.67 19.80 6.36
C VAL A 308 26.34 19.52 7.06
N ILE A 309 25.42 18.90 6.35
CA ILE A 309 24.14 18.45 6.90
C ILE A 309 24.31 16.98 7.29
N ALA A 310 24.09 16.65 8.56
CA ALA A 310 23.88 15.27 8.97
C ALA A 310 22.39 14.95 8.85
N ARG A 311 22.05 14.12 7.87
CA ARG A 311 20.72 13.53 7.71
C ARG A 311 20.69 12.19 8.43
N ILE A 312 19.85 12.11 9.45
CA ILE A 312 19.57 10.86 10.16
C ILE A 312 18.33 10.28 9.51
N VAL A 313 18.44 9.09 8.93
CA VAL A 313 17.34 8.34 8.34
C VAL A 313 17.11 7.12 9.19
N TRP A 314 15.86 6.85 9.58
CA TRP A 314 15.54 5.62 10.28
C TRP A 314 14.28 4.99 9.74
N HIS A 315 14.20 3.67 9.91
CA HIS A 315 13.12 2.86 9.40
C HIS A 315 12.36 2.23 10.55
N LYS A 316 11.03 2.19 10.41
CA LYS A 316 10.14 1.38 11.23
C LYS A 316 9.07 0.79 10.35
N ALA A 317 9.01 -0.55 10.32
CA ALA A 317 8.12 -1.28 9.44
C ALA A 317 8.32 -0.86 7.99
N LEU A 318 7.33 -0.18 7.41
CA LEU A 318 7.29 0.23 6.00
C LEU A 318 7.49 1.73 5.84
N ARG A 319 7.76 2.44 6.94
CA ARG A 319 7.93 3.89 6.96
C ARG A 319 9.39 4.25 7.14
N THR A 320 9.79 5.25 6.36
CA THR A 320 11.08 5.92 6.47
C THR A 320 10.84 7.28 7.09
N PHE A 321 11.64 7.58 8.10
CA PHE A 321 11.68 8.86 8.77
C PHE A 321 13.04 9.50 8.54
N SER A 322 13.10 10.83 8.53
CA SER A 322 14.36 11.52 8.41
C SER A 322 14.37 12.83 9.19
N LYS A 323 15.55 13.20 9.70
CA LYS A 323 15.81 14.47 10.36
C LYS A 323 17.14 15.02 9.88
N ASP A 324 17.14 16.29 9.49
CA ASP A 324 18.34 17.00 9.05
C ASP A 324 18.88 17.89 10.16
N LEU A 325 20.20 17.86 10.33
CA LEU A 325 20.92 18.64 11.32
C LEU A 325 22.07 19.38 10.64
N SER A 326 22.09 20.70 10.74
CA SER A 326 23.20 21.51 10.25
C SER A 326 24.38 21.44 11.23
N ILE A 327 25.53 20.96 10.74
CA ILE A 327 26.79 20.91 11.49
C ILE A 327 27.73 21.95 10.89
N LYS A 328 28.10 22.93 11.73
CA LYS A 328 29.16 23.90 11.42
C LYS A 328 30.46 23.36 12.02
N LEU A 329 31.44 23.08 11.17
CA LEU A 329 32.72 22.45 11.56
C LEU A 329 33.84 23.45 11.81
#